data_AF-A0A959SJU2-F1
#
_entry.id   AF-A0A959SJU2-F1
#
_cell.length_a   1.000
_cell.length_b   1.000
_cell.length_c   1.000
_cell.angle_alpha   90.00
_cell.angle_beta   90.00
_cell.angle_gamma   90.00
#
_symmetry.space_group_name_H-M   'P 1'
#
loop_
_entity.id
_entity.type
_entity.pdbx_description
1 polymer ?
#
loop_
_entity_poly.entity_id
_entity_poly.type
_entity_poly.pdbx_seq_one_letter_code
_entity_poly.pdbx_strand_id
1 'polypeptide(L)' 'DACKEAVRRILRQVPRNEGMQVGFLALRKDGAYGGWSVYNGFNYAMSTGPVAELMDAGHDRTWD' A
#
# COMPACT_ATOMS: atom_id res chain seq x y z
N ASP A 1 5.14 7.07 -4.58
CA ASP A 1 6.04 7.52 -3.50
C ASP A 1 5.37 7.80 -2.16
N ALA A 2 4.27 8.57 -2.10
CA ALA A 2 3.63 8.93 -0.82
C ALA A 2 3.24 7.71 0.05
N CYS A 3 2.57 6.70 -0.51
CA CYS A 3 2.18 5.49 0.25
C CYS A 3 3.39 4.73 0.80
N LYS A 4 4.47 4.64 0.00
CA LYS A 4 5.72 3.98 0.39
C LYS A 4 6.41 4.71 1.55
N GLU A 5 6.47 6.03 1.49
CA GLU A 5 7.04 6.83 2.57
C GLU A 5 6.20 6.74 3.85
N ALA A 6 4.87 6.70 3.75
CA ALA A 6 3.99 6.49 4.90
C ALA A 6 4.26 5.14 5.60
N VAL A 7 4.38 4.06 4.83
CA VAL A 7 4.77 2.73 5.35
C VAL A 7 6.11 2.81 6.09
N ARG A 8 7.12 3.42 5.45
CA ARG A 8 8.47 3.54 6.03
C ARG A 8 8.50 4.36 7.32
N ARG A 9 7.70 5.42 7.42
CA ARG A 9 7.58 6.22 8.64
C ARG A 9 7.03 5.40 9.80
N ILE A 10 6.00 4.59 9.56
CA ILE A 10 5.44 3.71 10.59
C ILE A 10 6.46 2.67 11.03
N LEU A 11 7.17 2.04 10.10
CA LEU A 11 8.21 1.06 10.43
C LEU A 11 9.37 1.67 11.24
N ARG A 12 9.66 2.96 11.09
CA ARG A 12 10.64 3.68 11.92
C ARG A 12 10.13 4.02 13.32
N GLN A 13 8.82 4.26 13.46
CA GLN A 13 8.20 4.69 14.72
C GLN A 13 7.81 3.51 15.62
N VAL A 14 7.49 2.35 15.03
CA VAL A 14 7.03 1.17 15.77
C VAL A 14 8.20 0.21 15.98
N PRO A 15 8.76 0.10 17.20
CA PRO A 15 9.76 -0.93 17.51
C PRO A 15 9.12 -2.32 17.48
N ARG A 16 9.89 -3.37 17.14
CA ARG A 16 9.43 -4.77 17.03
C ARG A 16 8.21 -4.94 16.10
N ASN A 17 8.35 -4.44 14.87
CA ASN A 17 7.31 -4.51 13.82
C ASN A 17 7.40 -5.76 12.94
N GLU A 18 8.08 -6.81 13.39
CA GLU A 18 8.13 -8.10 12.70
C GLU A 18 6.72 -8.69 12.66
N GLY A 19 6.25 -9.05 11.47
CA GLY A 19 4.89 -9.57 11.25
C GLY A 19 3.78 -8.49 11.26
N MET A 20 4.12 -7.21 11.46
CA MET A 20 3.12 -6.14 11.40
C MET A 20 2.81 -5.78 9.94
N GLN A 21 1.57 -5.99 9.51
CA GLN A 21 1.09 -5.58 8.20
C GLN A 21 0.42 -4.19 8.27
N VAL A 22 0.81 -3.31 7.35
CA VAL A 22 0.18 -2.00 7.16
C VAL A 22 0.18 -1.69 5.67
N GLY A 23 -0.97 -1.27 5.14
CA GLY A 23 -1.14 -0.86 3.75
C GLY A 23 -1.75 0.53 3.65
N PHE A 24 -1.32 1.30 2.66
CA PHE A 24 -1.91 2.59 2.32
C PHE A 24 -2.34 2.62 0.88
N LEU A 25 -3.51 3.20 0.65
CA LEU A 25 -4.01 3.60 -0.65
C LEU A 25 -4.09 5.12 -0.69
N ALA A 26 -3.66 5.71 -1.80
CA ALA A 26 -3.79 7.13 -2.02
C ALA A 26 -4.43 7.38 -3.37
N LEU A 27 -5.30 8.39 -3.40
CA LEU A 27 -5.88 8.95 -4.61
C LEU A 27 -5.65 10.46 -4.58
N ARG A 28 -5.06 10.98 -5.64
CA ARG A 28 -4.88 12.42 -5.84
C ARG A 28 -6.11 13.01 -6.55
N LYS A 29 -6.26 14.33 -6.43
CA LYS A 29 -7.37 15.07 -7.06
C LYS A 29 -7.36 15.00 -8.60
N ASP A 30 -6.22 14.75 -9.21
CA ASP A 30 -6.05 14.57 -10.65
C ASP A 30 -6.28 13.12 -11.10
N GLY A 31 -6.72 12.23 -10.21
CA GLY A 31 -7.03 10.84 -10.52
C GLY A 31 -5.82 9.90 -10.44
N ALA A 32 -4.60 10.39 -10.20
CA ALA A 32 -3.46 9.51 -9.99
C ALA A 32 -3.62 8.74 -8.65
N TYR A 33 -3.44 7.43 -8.70
CA TYR A 33 -3.60 6.54 -7.54
C TYR A 33 -2.36 5.68 -7.30
N GLY A 34 -2.28 5.08 -6.12
CA GLY A 34 -1.26 4.10 -5.80
C GLY A 34 -1.46 3.43 -4.45
N GLY A 35 -0.91 2.24 -4.32
CA GLY A 35 -0.92 1.45 -3.09
C GLY A 35 0.48 1.01 -2.69
N TRP A 36 0.76 0.98 -1.38
CA TRP A 36 1.97 0.36 -0.85
C TRP A 36 1.70 -0.28 0.51
N SER A 37 2.36 -1.40 0.78
CA SER A 37 2.20 -2.15 2.03
C SER A 37 3.54 -2.57 2.63
N VAL A 38 3.53 -3.01 3.90
CA VAL A 38 4.73 -3.59 4.53
C VAL A 38 5.03 -4.93 3.88
N TYR A 39 4.07 -5.85 3.88
CA TYR A 39 4.21 -7.20 3.35
C TYR A 39 3.38 -7.40 2.07
N ASN A 40 3.79 -8.31 1.20
CA ASN A 40 3.02 -8.75 0.05
C ASN A 40 1.63 -9.33 0.42
N GLY A 41 0.76 -9.46 -0.58
CA GLY A 41 -0.60 -9.97 -0.42
C GLY A 41 -1.66 -8.91 -0.07
N PHE A 42 -1.32 -7.63 -0.21
CA PHE A 42 -2.29 -6.54 -0.12
C PHE A 42 -2.75 -6.10 -1.53
N ASN A 43 -4.05 -6.14 -1.75
CA ASN A 43 -4.70 -5.84 -3.02
C ASN A 43 -5.81 -4.81 -2.79
N TYR A 44 -6.15 -4.04 -3.82
CA TYR A 44 -7.21 -3.04 -3.75
C TYR A 44 -8.02 -2.99 -5.04
N ALA A 45 -9.32 -2.72 -4.91
CA ALA A 45 -10.19 -2.52 -6.06
C ALA A 45 -10.05 -1.08 -6.59
N MET A 46 -9.68 -0.95 -7.86
CA MET A 46 -9.71 0.31 -8.59
C MET A 46 -10.98 0.33 -9.43
N SER A 47 -11.87 1.29 -9.15
CA SER A 47 -13.07 1.50 -9.93
C SER A 47 -13.06 2.90 -10.54
N THR A 48 -13.04 2.95 -11.86
CA THR A 48 -13.18 4.18 -12.63
C THR A 48 -14.35 4.00 -13.59
N GLY A 49 -15.55 4.40 -13.17
CA GLY A 49 -16.79 4.35 -13.97
C GLY A 49 -17.00 3.02 -14.70
N PRO A 50 -16.62 2.91 -15.99
CA PRO A 50 -16.71 1.66 -16.77
C PRO A 50 -15.79 0.52 -16.33
N VAL A 51 -14.72 0.78 -15.56
CA VAL A 51 -13.70 -0.21 -15.21
C VAL A 51 -13.74 -0.53 -13.71
N ALA A 52 -13.66 -1.81 -13.38
CA ALA A 52 -13.47 -2.31 -12.02
C ALA A 52 -12.44 -3.44 -12.06
N GLU A 53 -11.27 -3.21 -11.49
CA GLU A 53 -10.15 -4.15 -11.50
C GLU A 53 -9.56 -4.30 -10.09
N LEU A 54 -9.10 -5.51 -9.77
CA LEU A 54 -8.35 -5.77 -8.56
C LEU A 54 -6.86 -5.59 -8.85
N MET A 55 -6.23 -4.66 -8.14
CA MET A 55 -4.83 -4.28 -8.33
C MET A 55 -4.00 -4.74 -7.14
N ASP A 56 -2.83 -5.31 -7.40
CA ASP A 56 -1.86 -5.61 -6.36
C ASP A 56 -1.06 -4.36 -5.99
N ALA A 57 -0.92 -4.12 -4.68
CA ALA A 57 -0.08 -3.04 -4.19
C ALA A 57 1.40 -3.45 -4.17
N GLY A 58 2.29 -2.47 -4.32
CA GLY A 58 3.70 -2.69 -4.02
C GLY A 58 3.93 -2.95 -2.53
N HIS A 59 5.09 -3.51 -2.18
CA HIS A 59 5.43 -3.88 -0.80
C HIS A 59 6.94 -3.74 -0.53
N ASP A 60 7.30 -3.59 0.75
CA ASP A 60 8.71 -3.52 1.20
C ASP A 60 9.27 -4.90 1.62
N ARG A 61 8.43 -5.85 2.01
CA ARG A 61 8.81 -7.19 2.51
C ARG A 61 7.93 -8.28 1.89
N THR A 62 8.44 -9.51 1.84
CA THR A 62 7.67 -10.70 1.50
C THR A 62 7.49 -11.57 2.75
N TRP A 63 6.35 -12.22 2.87
CA TRP A 63 6.23 -13.40 3.73
C TRP A 63 7.10 -14.51 3.13
N ASP A 64 7.93 -15.14 3.95
CA ASP A 64 8.64 -16.37 3.59
C ASP A 64 7.69 -17.58 3.61
#